data_AF-A0A3P6CJG6-F1
#
_entry.id   AF-A0A3P6CJG6-F1
#
_cell.length_a   1.000
_cell.length_b   1.000
_cell.length_c   1.000
_cell.angle_alpha   90.00
_cell.angle_beta   90.00
_cell.angle_gamma   90.00
#
_symmetry.space_group_name_H-M   'P 1'
#
loop_
_entity.id
_entity.type
_entity.pdbx_description
1 polymer ?
#
loop_
_entity_poly.entity_id
_entity_poly.type
_entity_poly.pdbx_seq_one_letter_code
_entity_poly.pdbx_strand_id
1 'polypeptide(L)'
;MKLIIGFNGFIRVQVRDPGMMDNHKDDEMISSSSTKEQAILLSRLHKAYAEWGMGNAIRVLSNLGFTVTLEVIMETVNLSNSKNIDTHDMLGSEFHVVVSENEAERRREKRKK
;
A
#
# COMPACT_ATOMS: atom_id res chain seq x y z
N MET A 1 -7.77 2.22 -6.00
CA MET A 1 -7.46 0.99 -5.22
C MET A 1 -8.61 0.73 -4.26
N LYS A 2 -8.96 -0.53 -4.01
CA LYS A 2 -10.05 -0.94 -3.09
C LYS A 2 -9.52 -2.03 -2.16
N LEU A 3 -9.55 -1.77 -0.85
CA LEU A 3 -9.23 -2.74 0.19
C LEU A 3 -10.52 -3.32 0.77
N ILE A 4 -10.62 -4.65 0.84
CA ILE A 4 -11.76 -5.37 1.43
C ILE A 4 -11.22 -6.24 2.56
N ILE A 5 -11.69 -6.00 3.78
CA ILE A 5 -11.36 -6.78 4.98
C ILE A 5 -12.59 -7.61 5.33
N GLY A 6 -12.52 -8.92 5.11
CA GLY A 6 -13.58 -9.85 5.47
C GLY A 6 -13.57 -10.18 6.96
N PHE A 7 -14.75 -10.39 7.55
CA PHE A 7 -14.90 -10.82 8.95
C PHE A 7 -14.29 -12.21 9.24
N ASN A 8 -13.97 -12.98 8.20
CA ASN A 8 -13.33 -14.28 8.27
C ASN A 8 -11.78 -14.20 8.22
N GLY A 9 -11.20 -13.00 8.35
CA GLY A 9 -9.74 -12.80 8.32
C GLY A 9 -9.13 -12.76 6.92
N PHE A 10 -9.93 -12.89 5.86
CA PHE A 10 -9.44 -12.76 4.49
C PHE A 10 -9.39 -11.29 4.08
N ILE A 11 -8.24 -10.86 3.57
CA ILE A 11 -8.02 -9.51 3.07
C ILE A 11 -7.82 -9.58 1.56
N ARG A 12 -8.59 -8.78 0.80
CA ARG A 12 -8.44 -8.63 -0.64
C ARG A 12 -8.03 -7.20 -0.98
N VAL A 13 -6.92 -7.07 -1.69
CA VAL A 13 -6.48 -5.82 -2.32
C VAL A 13 -6.87 -5.90 -3.78
N GLN A 14 -7.78 -5.03 -4.22
CA GLN A 14 -8.18 -4.93 -5.63
C GLN A 14 -7.76 -3.60 -6.20
N VAL A 15 -7.14 -3.67 -7.36
CA VAL A 15 -6.58 -2.51 -8.00
C VAL A 15 -7.22 -2.32 -9.36
N ARG A 16 -8.01 -1.26 -9.50
CA ARG A 16 -8.74 -0.95 -10.72
C ARG A 16 -7.76 -0.45 -11.78
N ASP A 17 -7.71 -1.09 -12.95
CA ASP A 17 -6.99 -0.55 -14.10
C ASP A 17 -7.74 0.64 -14.70
N PRO A 18 -7.02 1.73 -15.07
CA PRO A 18 -7.63 2.89 -15.71
C PRO A 18 -8.12 2.62 -17.14
N GLY A 19 -7.91 1.42 -17.69
CA GLY A 19 -8.18 1.09 -19.10
C GLY A 19 -9.55 0.47 -19.42
N MET A 20 -10.52 0.49 -18.51
CA MET A 20 -11.91 0.11 -18.83
C MET A 20 -12.81 1.34 -18.74
N MET A 21 -12.56 2.31 -19.61
CA MET A 21 -13.58 3.23 -20.07
C MET A 21 -13.97 2.81 -21.48
N ASP A 22 -15.27 2.75 -21.69
CA ASP A 22 -15.97 2.27 -22.87
C ASP A 22 -15.39 2.85 -24.17
N ASN A 23 -15.12 1.98 -25.14
CA ASN A 23 -14.58 2.36 -26.44
C ASN A 23 -15.65 3.05 -27.27
N HIS A 24 -15.59 4.38 -27.37
CA HIS A 24 -16.18 5.09 -28.50
C HIS A 24 -15.31 6.27 -28.95
N LYS A 25 -14.67 6.05 -30.12
CA LYS A 25 -14.46 6.96 -31.27
C LYS A 25 -13.72 8.29 -31.02
N ASP A 26 -12.86 8.83 -31.88
CA ASP A 26 -12.22 8.48 -33.15
C ASP A 26 -10.98 9.41 -33.23
N ASP A 27 -9.99 8.99 -34.01
CA ASP A 27 -8.96 9.77 -34.72
C ASP A 27 -7.91 10.68 -34.03
N GLU A 28 -6.72 10.50 -34.62
CA GLU A 28 -5.68 11.48 -34.91
C GLU A 28 -4.45 11.68 -34.00
N MET A 29 -3.32 11.47 -34.68
CA MET A 29 -2.04 12.17 -34.56
C MET A 29 -0.95 11.55 -33.66
N ILE A 30 -0.06 10.85 -34.38
CA ILE A 30 1.25 10.35 -33.97
C ILE A 30 2.13 11.52 -33.54
N SER A 31 2.34 11.66 -32.23
CA SER A 31 3.55 12.26 -31.63
C SER A 31 3.57 11.87 -30.15
N SER A 32 4.69 11.32 -29.65
CA SER A 32 4.95 10.87 -28.25
C SER A 32 4.58 9.42 -27.83
N SER A 33 4.80 8.40 -28.68
CA SER A 33 4.61 6.99 -28.28
C SER A 33 5.47 6.58 -27.07
N SER A 34 6.75 6.95 -27.05
CA SER A 34 7.69 6.59 -25.97
C SER A 34 7.35 7.23 -24.61
N THR A 35 6.90 8.49 -24.59
CA THR A 35 6.60 9.22 -23.34
C THR A 35 5.31 8.73 -22.71
N LYS A 36 4.30 8.39 -23.52
CA LYS A 36 3.02 7.82 -23.04
C LYS A 36 3.22 6.40 -22.48
N GLU A 37 4.01 5.56 -23.15
CA GLU A 37 4.33 4.22 -22.67
C GLU A 37 5.11 4.24 -21.34
N GLN A 38 6.09 5.14 -21.22
CA GLN A 38 6.83 5.34 -19.97
C GLN A 38 5.92 5.84 -18.83
N ALA A 39 5.02 6.78 -19.10
CA ALA A 39 4.06 7.26 -18.10
C ALA A 39 3.09 6.15 -17.63
N ILE A 40 2.63 5.29 -18.55
CA ILE A 40 1.80 4.12 -18.24
C ILE A 40 2.58 3.11 -17.39
N LEU A 41 3.85 2.84 -17.73
CA LEU A 41 4.71 1.93 -16.97
C LEU A 41 4.98 2.46 -15.56
N LEU A 42 5.31 3.74 -15.41
CA LEU A 42 5.52 4.39 -14.11
C LEU A 42 4.24 4.36 -13.26
N SER A 43 3.08 4.61 -13.86
CA SER A 43 1.79 4.51 -13.17
C SER A 43 1.53 3.08 -12.67
N ARG A 44 1.79 2.07 -13.50
CA ARG A 44 1.67 0.65 -13.12
C ARG A 44 2.64 0.26 -12.02
N LEU A 45 3.88 0.72 -12.08
CA LEU A 45 4.89 0.47 -11.06
C LEU A 45 4.50 1.10 -9.72
N HIS A 46 4.14 2.39 -9.69
CA HIS A 46 3.66 3.04 -8.47
C HIS A 46 2.47 2.30 -7.84
N LYS A 47 1.57 1.82 -8.68
CA LYS A 47 0.39 1.06 -8.26
C LYS A 47 0.77 -0.28 -7.63
N ALA A 48 1.66 -1.04 -8.28
CA ALA A 48 2.16 -2.31 -7.77
C ALA A 48 2.96 -2.13 -6.46
N TYR A 49 3.80 -1.09 -6.37
CA TYR A 49 4.51 -0.73 -5.15
C TYR A 49 3.55 -0.41 -4.00
N ALA A 50 2.48 0.33 -4.25
CA ALA A 50 1.45 0.60 -3.26
C ALA A 50 0.72 -0.68 -2.80
N GLU A 51 0.46 -1.62 -3.71
CA GLU A 51 -0.12 -2.92 -3.37
C GLU A 51 0.80 -3.75 -2.47
N TRP A 52 2.07 -3.86 -2.85
CA TRP A 52 3.07 -4.61 -2.09
C TRP A 52 3.32 -4.01 -0.71
N GLY A 53 3.43 -2.68 -0.62
CA GLY A 53 3.57 -1.96 0.65
C GLY A 53 2.43 -2.26 1.62
N MET A 54 1.17 -2.22 1.15
CA MET A 54 0.03 -2.59 1.97
C MET A 54 0.02 -4.07 2.36
N GLY A 55 0.33 -4.96 1.41
CA GLY A 55 0.40 -6.40 1.68
C GLY A 55 1.44 -6.71 2.76
N ASN A 56 2.61 -6.07 2.68
CA ASN A 56 3.67 -6.21 3.67
C ASN A 56 3.27 -5.62 5.02
N ALA A 57 2.65 -4.43 5.04
CA ALA A 57 2.10 -3.85 6.27
C ALA A 57 1.09 -4.79 6.95
N ILE A 58 0.12 -5.34 6.21
CA ILE A 58 -0.83 -6.32 6.73
C ILE A 58 -0.11 -7.53 7.33
N ARG A 59 0.92 -8.03 6.65
CA ARG A 59 1.65 -9.22 7.08
C ARG A 59 2.43 -8.96 8.37
N VAL A 60 3.13 -7.83 8.46
CA VAL A 60 3.84 -7.39 9.67
C VAL A 60 2.88 -7.25 10.84
N LEU A 61 1.76 -6.54 10.64
CA LEU A 61 0.74 -6.35 11.67
C LEU A 61 0.15 -7.68 12.15
N SER A 62 -0.13 -8.59 11.22
CA SER A 62 -0.67 -9.92 11.53
C SER A 62 0.33 -10.78 12.30
N ASN A 63 1.61 -10.77 11.92
CA ASN A 63 2.68 -11.49 12.60
C ASN A 63 2.88 -10.99 14.05
N LEU A 64 2.71 -9.69 14.27
CA LEU A 64 2.79 -9.07 15.60
C LEU A 64 1.51 -9.24 16.43
N GLY A 65 0.44 -9.82 15.86
CA GLY A 65 -0.85 -9.98 16.51
C GLY A 65 -1.59 -8.65 16.73
N PHE A 66 -1.31 -7.64 15.91
CA PHE A 66 -1.95 -6.33 15.99
C PHE A 66 -3.23 -6.28 15.17
N THR A 67 -4.12 -5.35 15.54
CA THR A 67 -5.37 -5.15 14.80
C THR A 67 -5.08 -4.61 13.41
N VAL A 68 -5.65 -5.27 12.41
CA VAL A 68 -5.53 -4.88 11.00
C VAL A 68 -6.73 -4.03 10.60
N THR A 69 -6.63 -2.71 10.79
CA THR A 69 -7.61 -1.73 10.28
C THR A 69 -6.99 -0.88 9.18
N LEU A 70 -7.82 -0.25 8.34
CA LEU A 70 -7.34 0.63 7.27
C LEU A 70 -6.41 1.74 7.80
N GLU A 71 -6.76 2.35 8.92
CA GLU A 71 -5.95 3.39 9.58
C GLU A 71 -4.56 2.86 9.94
N VAL A 72 -4.49 1.72 10.64
CA VAL A 72 -3.21 1.13 11.09
C VAL A 72 -2.36 0.63 9.91
N ILE A 73 -2.99 0.11 8.85
CA ILE A 73 -2.28 -0.27 7.61
C ILE A 73 -1.64 0.96 6.98
N MET A 74 -2.40 2.05 6.81
CA MET A 74 -1.89 3.28 6.19
C MET A 74 -0.80 3.92 7.05
N GLU A 75 -0.96 3.93 8.38
CA GLU A 75 0.08 4.37 9.31
C GLU A 75 1.36 3.55 9.15
N THR A 76 1.25 2.22 9.02
CA THR A 76 2.40 1.32 8.86
C THR A 76 3.13 1.57 7.53
N VAL A 77 2.41 1.79 6.43
CA VAL A 77 3.02 2.16 5.13
C VAL A 77 3.66 3.55 5.20
N ASN A 78 3.03 4.51 5.89
CA ASN A 78 3.63 5.83 6.07
C ASN A 78 4.87 5.77 6.98
N LEU A 79 4.90 4.84 7.94
CA LEU A 79 6.03 4.60 8.81
C LEU A 79 7.23 4.02 8.04
N SER A 80 7.01 3.10 7.10
CA SER A 80 8.10 2.63 6.23
C SER A 80 8.67 3.78 5.40
N ASN A 81 7.81 4.61 4.82
CA ASN A 81 8.23 5.78 4.05
C ASN A 81 9.01 6.79 4.90
N SER A 82 8.56 7.08 6.12
CA SER A 82 9.23 8.05 7.01
C SER A 82 10.58 7.55 7.52
N LYS A 83 10.76 6.23 7.63
CA LYS A 83 12.02 5.57 7.99
C LYS A 83 12.88 5.21 6.79
N ASN A 84 12.47 5.56 5.58
CA ASN A 84 13.15 5.23 4.33
C ASN A 84 13.42 3.72 4.19
N ILE A 85 12.46 2.90 4.62
CA ILE A 85 12.49 1.44 4.53
C ILE A 85 11.78 1.06 3.24
N ASP A 86 12.49 0.40 2.33
CA ASP A 86 11.90 -0.06 1.07
C ASP A 86 10.85 -1.15 1.31
N THR A 87 9.94 -1.30 0.35
CA THR A 87 8.86 -2.29 0.42
C THR A 87 9.42 -3.71 0.64
N HIS A 88 10.57 -4.04 0.04
CA HIS A 88 11.21 -5.35 0.25
C HIS A 88 11.73 -5.55 1.68
N ASP A 89 12.14 -4.49 2.35
CA ASP A 89 12.73 -4.53 3.70
C ASP A 89 11.68 -4.49 4.81
N MET A 90 10.42 -4.14 4.48
CA MET A 90 9.30 -4.15 5.44
C MET A 90 9.07 -5.53 6.09
N LEU A 91 9.50 -6.62 5.47
CA LEU A 91 9.36 -7.96 6.05
C LEU A 91 10.51 -8.35 6.97
N GLY A 92 11.53 -7.51 7.10
CA GLY A 92 12.68 -7.70 7.98
C GLY A 92 12.35 -7.49 9.46
N SER A 93 13.19 -8.04 10.33
CA SER A 93 13.06 -7.92 11.80
C SER A 93 13.08 -6.47 12.27
N GLU A 94 13.94 -5.63 11.68
CA GLU A 94 14.07 -4.21 12.02
C GLU A 94 12.74 -3.48 11.88
N PHE A 95 12.01 -3.72 10.78
CA PHE A 95 10.72 -3.09 10.58
C PHE A 95 9.64 -3.60 11.55
N HIS A 96 9.68 -4.88 11.93
CA HIS A 96 8.76 -5.41 12.94
C HIS A 96 8.97 -4.76 14.31
N VAL A 97 10.22 -4.48 14.69
CA VAL A 97 10.55 -3.75 15.93
C VAL A 97 10.01 -2.33 15.85
N VAL A 98 10.29 -1.60 14.77
CA VAL A 98 9.82 -0.23 14.56
C VAL A 98 8.29 -0.13 14.62
N VAL A 99 7.57 -1.05 13.97
CA VAL A 99 6.10 -1.10 14.02
C VAL A 99 5.59 -1.39 15.43
N SER A 100 6.28 -2.25 16.18
CA SER A 100 5.93 -2.57 17.56
C SER A 100 6.11 -1.37 18.51
N GLU A 101 7.20 -0.63 18.35
CA GLU A 101 7.48 0.60 19.11
C GLU A 101 6.41 1.66 18.84
N ASN A 102 6.12 1.91 17.56
CA ASN A 102 5.10 2.88 17.14
C ASN A 102 3.71 2.52 17.71
N GLU A 103 3.33 1.24 17.68
CA GLU A 103 2.06 0.80 18.28
C GLU A 103 2.05 0.95 19.81
N ALA A 104 3.18 0.71 20.48
CA ALA A 104 3.31 0.92 21.92
C ALA A 104 3.15 2.40 22.29
N GLU A 105 3.75 3.31 21.52
CA GLU A 105 3.58 4.76 21.68
C GLU A 105 2.13 5.19 21.48
N ARG A 106 1.50 4.76 20.38
CA ARG A 106 0.08 5.05 20.10
C ARG A 106 -0.84 4.61 21.24
N ARG A 107 -0.59 3.43 21.83
CA ARG A 107 -1.35 2.94 22.99
C ARG A 107 -1.08 3.75 24.27
N ARG A 108 0.16 4.21 24.48
CA ARG A 108 0.49 5.08 25.61
C ARG A 108 -0.22 6.43 25.51
N GLU A 109 -0.27 7.02 24.33
CA GLU A 109 -0.96 8.30 24.11
C GLU A 109 -2.46 8.19 24.36
N LYS A 110 -3.09 7.11 23.89
CA LYS A 110 -4.51 6.84 24.16
C LYS A 110 -4.83 6.67 25.65
N ARG A 111 -3.86 6.29 26.49
CA ARG A 111 -4.05 6.18 27.96
C ARG A 111 -3.88 7.51 28.69
N LYS A 112 -3.25 8.50 28.06
CA LYS A 112 -3.05 9.84 28.64
C LYS A 112 -4.25 10.78 28.40
N LYS A 113 -5.17 10.38 27.54
CA LYS A 113 -6.36 11.12 27.13
C LYS A 113 -7.60 10.50 27.76
#